data_AF-A0A3G9GEM5-F1
#
_entry.id   AF-A0A3G9GEM5-F1
#
_cell.length_a   1.000
_cell.length_b   1.000
_cell.length_c   1.000
_cell.angle_alpha   90.00
_cell.angle_beta   90.00
_cell.angle_gamma   90.00
#
_symmetry.space_group_name_H-M   'P 1'
#
loop_
_entity.id
_entity.type
_entity.pdbx_description
1 polymer ?
#
loop_
_entity_poly.entity_id
_entity_poly.type
_entity_poly.pdbx_seq_one_letter_code
_entity_poly.pdbx_strand_id
1 'polypeptide(L)'
;MESLLTGNPSSQYLLSMEACDLRVLDASELMQRAQSDTQLQAELHALTQRRLIHYVNLYTSAIADSPTQRYLALQATHQQQLERIPLHILAAYLGVSAVHLSRIRRKLKSESGSPAR
;
A
#
# COMPACT_ATOMS: atom_id res chain seq x y z
N MET A 1 -10.65 -8.04 2.51
CA MET A 1 -11.45 -7.48 3.63
C MET A 1 -12.85 -7.16 3.15
N GLU A 2 -13.02 -6.40 2.06
CA GLU A 2 -14.32 -6.33 1.38
C GLU A 2 -14.83 -7.74 1.03
N SER A 3 -14.08 -8.52 0.24
CA SER A 3 -14.44 -9.92 -0.07
C SER A 3 -14.73 -10.82 1.14
N LEU A 4 -14.04 -10.59 2.25
CA LEU A 4 -14.25 -11.33 3.51
C LEU A 4 -15.60 -11.00 4.14
N LEU A 5 -16.02 -9.73 4.07
CA LEU A 5 -17.25 -9.23 4.68
C LEU A 5 -18.47 -9.40 3.76
N THR A 6 -18.28 -9.28 2.44
CA THR A 6 -19.36 -9.38 1.45
C THR A 6 -19.59 -10.82 0.98
N GLY A 7 -18.60 -11.70 1.14
CA GLY A 7 -18.61 -13.05 0.58
C GLY A 7 -18.40 -13.09 -0.94
N ASN A 8 -18.22 -11.93 -1.59
CA ASN A 8 -18.00 -11.85 -3.02
C ASN A 8 -16.52 -12.04 -3.38
N PRO A 9 -16.20 -12.59 -4.58
CA PRO A 9 -14.84 -12.63 -5.07
C PRO A 9 -14.20 -11.24 -5.10
N SER A 10 -12.92 -11.17 -4.72
CA SER A 10 -12.13 -9.94 -4.80
C SER A 10 -11.98 -9.49 -6.26
N SER A 11 -12.18 -8.20 -6.53
CA SER A 11 -11.86 -7.58 -7.82
C SER A 11 -10.36 -7.38 -8.05
N GLN A 12 -9.56 -7.65 -7.01
CA GLN A 12 -8.11 -7.50 -7.01
C GLN A 12 -7.45 -8.87 -6.85
N TYR A 13 -6.31 -9.05 -7.51
CA TYR A 13 -5.43 -10.20 -7.33
C TYR A 13 -4.20 -9.83 -6.51
N LEU A 14 -3.61 -10.83 -5.83
CA LEU A 14 -2.35 -10.69 -5.10
C LEU A 14 -1.23 -11.28 -5.95
N LEU A 15 -0.12 -10.54 -6.07
CA LEU A 15 1.11 -11.03 -6.69
C LEU A 15 2.24 -11.03 -5.67
N SER A 16 2.96 -12.14 -5.61
CA SER A 16 4.24 -12.22 -4.92
C SER A 16 5.32 -11.59 -5.79
N MET A 17 5.98 -10.53 -5.30
CA MET A 17 7.13 -9.93 -6.00
C MET A 17 8.43 -10.71 -5.77
N GLU A 18 8.43 -11.61 -4.78
CA GLU A 18 9.54 -12.43 -4.34
C GLU A 18 9.03 -13.73 -3.71
N ALA A 19 9.92 -14.68 -3.44
CA ALA A 19 9.54 -15.92 -2.76
C ALA A 19 8.88 -15.60 -1.40
N CYS A 20 7.67 -16.09 -1.19
CA CYS A 20 6.90 -15.82 0.02
C CYS A 20 6.13 -17.07 0.49
N ASP A 21 6.04 -17.23 1.80
CA ASP A 21 5.17 -18.22 2.43
C ASP A 21 3.83 -17.57 2.78
N LEU A 22 2.74 -18.21 2.38
CA LEU A 22 1.39 -17.73 2.64
C LEU A 22 0.71 -18.58 3.71
N ARG A 23 0.14 -17.91 4.70
CA ARG A 23 -0.80 -18.51 5.64
C ARG A 23 -2.21 -18.17 5.21
N VAL A 24 -2.97 -19.19 4.85
CA VAL A 24 -4.37 -19.06 4.41
C VAL A 24 -5.28 -19.47 5.55
N LEU A 25 -6.33 -18.70 5.76
CA LEU A 25 -7.38 -18.96 6.73
C LEU A 25 -8.70 -19.03 5.98
N ASP A 26 -9.55 -19.99 6.35
CA ASP A 26 -10.90 -20.04 5.82
C ASP A 26 -11.71 -18.87 6.37
N ALA A 27 -12.44 -18.19 5.48
CA ALA A 27 -13.23 -17.02 5.83
C ALA A 27 -14.36 -17.37 6.81
N SER A 28 -15.03 -18.51 6.59
CA SER A 28 -16.14 -18.95 7.44
C SER A 28 -15.66 -19.35 8.83
N GLU A 29 -14.53 -20.08 8.92
CA GLU A 29 -13.91 -20.45 10.19
C GLU A 29 -13.46 -19.21 10.99
N LEU A 30 -12.81 -18.26 10.32
CA LEU A 30 -12.37 -17.01 10.93
C LEU A 30 -13.55 -16.22 11.51
N MET A 31 -14.64 -16.08 10.73
CA MET A 31 -15.82 -15.33 11.13
C MET A 31 -16.61 -16.04 12.24
N GLN A 32 -16.68 -17.36 12.23
CA GLN A 32 -17.28 -18.14 13.32
C GLN A 32 -16.48 -17.96 14.61
N ARG A 33 -15.15 -18.09 14.55
CA ARG A 33 -14.29 -17.90 15.72
C ARG A 33 -14.42 -16.49 16.28
N ALA A 34 -14.49 -15.48 15.43
CA ALA A 34 -14.66 -14.08 15.84
C ALA A 34 -15.96 -13.79 16.62
N GLN A 35 -16.97 -14.68 16.56
CA GLN A 35 -18.20 -14.53 17.35
C GLN A 35 -18.01 -14.87 18.83
N SER A 36 -16.99 -15.68 19.17
CA SER A 36 -16.74 -16.16 20.53
C SER A 36 -15.41 -15.67 21.12
N ASP A 37 -14.50 -15.21 20.27
CA ASP A 37 -13.18 -14.69 20.64
C ASP A 37 -13.17 -13.15 20.57
N THR A 38 -13.39 -12.51 21.72
CA THR A 38 -13.43 -11.04 21.84
C THR A 38 -12.11 -10.38 21.42
N GLN A 39 -10.98 -11.04 21.65
CA GLN A 39 -9.68 -10.51 21.24
C GLN A 39 -9.58 -10.50 19.71
N LEU A 40 -9.93 -11.61 19.06
CA LEU A 40 -9.97 -11.69 17.60
C LEU A 40 -10.93 -10.66 17.00
N GLN A 41 -12.09 -10.46 17.61
CA GLN A 41 -13.04 -9.43 17.18
C GLN A 41 -12.44 -8.02 17.26
N ALA A 42 -11.76 -7.69 18.36
CA ALA A 42 -11.08 -6.41 18.54
C ALA A 42 -9.95 -6.21 17.51
N GLU A 43 -9.17 -7.26 17.22
CA GLU A 43 -8.11 -7.23 16.21
C GLU A 43 -8.68 -6.99 14.79
N LEU A 44 -9.76 -7.68 14.40
CA LEU A 44 -10.43 -7.47 13.13
C LEU A 44 -11.01 -6.06 13.00
N HIS A 45 -11.57 -5.52 14.08
CA HIS A 45 -12.09 -4.15 14.10
C HIS A 45 -10.96 -3.13 13.97
N ALA A 46 -9.87 -3.28 14.74
CA ALA A 46 -8.70 -2.41 14.66
C ALA A 46 -8.05 -2.44 13.27
N LEU A 47 -7.94 -3.64 12.66
CA LEU A 47 -7.46 -3.79 11.28
C LEU A 47 -8.36 -3.03 10.30
N THR A 48 -9.69 -3.11 10.49
CA THR A 48 -10.66 -2.42 9.64
C THR A 48 -10.55 -0.90 9.75
N GLN A 49 -10.45 -0.38 10.97
CA GLN A 49 -10.28 1.06 11.22
C GLN A 49 -8.97 1.59 10.61
N ARG A 50 -7.85 0.86 10.80
CA ARG A 50 -6.55 1.22 10.21
C ARG A 50 -6.64 1.26 8.68
N ARG A 51 -7.32 0.29 8.07
CA ARG A 51 -7.49 0.24 6.61
C ARG A 51 -8.39 1.36 6.08
N LEU A 52 -9.45 1.72 6.81
CA LEU A 52 -10.30 2.87 6.47
C LEU A 52 -9.51 4.17 6.50
N ILE A 53 -8.76 4.44 7.58
CA ILE A 53 -7.90 5.63 7.71
C ILE A 53 -6.89 5.67 6.56
N HIS A 54 -6.25 4.53 6.26
CA HIS A 54 -5.32 4.44 5.14
C HIS A 54 -5.96 4.82 3.80
N TYR A 55 -7.17 4.34 3.51
CA TYR A 55 -7.87 4.69 2.27
C TYR A 55 -8.30 6.16 2.20
N VAL A 56 -8.75 6.73 3.32
CA VAL A 56 -9.07 8.17 3.39
C VAL A 56 -7.83 9.01 3.10
N ASN A 57 -6.68 8.64 3.69
CA ASN A 57 -5.42 9.35 3.46
C ASN A 57 -4.93 9.18 2.01
N LEU A 58 -5.01 7.96 1.46
CA LEU A 58 -4.63 7.67 0.07
C LEU A 58 -5.47 8.51 -0.91
N TYR A 59 -6.79 8.55 -0.69
CA TYR A 59 -7.71 9.33 -1.53
C TYR A 59 -7.47 10.83 -1.41
N THR A 60 -7.31 11.34 -0.18
CA THR A 60 -7.03 12.76 0.07
C THR A 60 -5.72 13.18 -0.58
N SER A 61 -4.66 12.39 -0.42
CA SER A 61 -3.36 12.64 -1.03
C SER A 61 -3.39 12.57 -2.56
N ALA A 62 -4.20 11.68 -3.13
CA ALA A 62 -4.38 11.61 -4.59
C ALA A 62 -4.98 12.90 -5.18
N ILE A 63 -5.83 13.60 -4.42
CA ILE A 63 -6.46 14.86 -4.81
C ILE A 63 -5.56 16.06 -4.51
N ALA A 64 -5.01 16.12 -3.29
CA ALA A 64 -4.32 17.30 -2.78
C ALA A 64 -2.86 17.40 -3.23
N ASP A 65 -2.17 16.27 -3.37
CA ASP A 65 -0.73 16.25 -3.58
C ASP A 65 -0.34 16.07 -5.05
N SER A 66 0.81 16.63 -5.42
CA SER A 66 1.47 16.29 -6.67
C SER A 66 2.07 14.88 -6.62
N PRO A 67 2.30 14.22 -7.77
CA PRO A 67 2.97 12.91 -7.80
C PRO A 67 4.34 12.88 -7.12
N THR A 68 5.09 13.98 -7.18
CA THR A 68 6.39 14.12 -6.50
C THR A 68 6.23 14.13 -4.99
N GLN A 69 5.26 14.87 -4.45
CA GLN A 69 4.97 14.89 -3.01
C GLN A 69 4.55 13.50 -2.52
N ARG A 70 3.69 12.80 -3.27
CA ARG A 70 3.30 11.42 -2.94
C ARG A 70 4.50 10.47 -2.93
N TYR A 71 5.40 10.58 -3.91
CA TYR A 71 6.63 9.78 -3.95
C TYR A 71 7.53 10.05 -2.74
N LEU A 72 7.72 11.32 -2.38
CA LEU A 72 8.53 11.69 -1.21
C LEU A 72 7.92 11.20 0.11
N ALA A 73 6.59 11.27 0.25
CA ALA A 73 5.88 10.74 1.41
C ALA A 73 6.09 9.21 1.55
N LEU A 74 6.01 8.48 0.44
CA LEU A 74 6.33 7.04 0.43
C LEU A 74 7.80 6.78 0.76
N GLN A 75 8.72 7.59 0.24
CA GLN A 75 10.14 7.42 0.48
C GLN A 75 10.49 7.64 1.96
N ALA A 76 9.85 8.61 2.61
CA ALA A 76 10.06 8.88 4.03
C ALA A 76 9.59 7.73 4.94
N THR A 77 8.59 6.96 4.52
CA THR A 77 7.98 5.89 5.34
C THR A 77 8.45 4.49 4.96
N HIS A 78 8.87 4.27 3.71
CA HIS A 78 9.10 2.93 3.14
C HIS A 78 10.34 2.85 2.24
N GLN A 79 11.41 3.58 2.57
CA GLN A 79 12.60 3.71 1.72
C GLN A 79 13.15 2.37 1.21
N GLN A 80 13.36 1.39 2.11
CA GLN A 80 13.94 0.08 1.74
C GLN A 80 12.99 -0.75 0.86
N GLN A 81 11.68 -0.63 1.07
CA GLN A 81 10.68 -1.36 0.31
C GLN A 81 10.57 -0.82 -1.13
N LEU A 82 10.69 0.49 -1.33
CA LEU A 82 10.61 1.10 -2.65
C LEU A 82 11.69 0.64 -3.62
N GLU A 83 12.85 0.22 -3.11
CA GLU A 83 13.94 -0.32 -3.94
C GLU A 83 13.61 -1.72 -4.50
N ARG A 84 12.75 -2.47 -3.82
CA ARG A 84 12.34 -3.83 -4.21
C ARG A 84 11.15 -3.85 -5.16
N ILE A 85 10.37 -2.76 -5.22
CA ILE A 85 9.16 -2.68 -6.04
C ILE A 85 9.52 -2.32 -7.49
N PRO A 86 9.08 -3.10 -8.49
CA PRO A 86 9.25 -2.76 -9.90
C PRO A 86 8.70 -1.36 -10.24
N LEU A 87 9.45 -0.59 -11.03
CA LEU A 87 9.15 0.81 -11.33
C LEU A 87 7.72 1.02 -11.88
N HIS A 88 7.23 0.12 -12.73
CA HIS A 88 5.91 0.25 -13.35
C HIS A 88 4.77 0.04 -12.33
N ILE A 89 4.96 -0.82 -11.33
CA ILE A 89 3.99 -1.03 -10.24
C ILE A 89 3.94 0.22 -9.37
N LEU A 90 5.11 0.74 -8.99
CA LEU A 90 5.20 1.96 -8.19
C LEU A 90 4.61 3.18 -8.94
N ALA A 91 4.81 3.26 -10.25
CA ALA A 91 4.24 4.31 -11.09
C ALA A 91 2.70 4.22 -11.14
N ALA A 92 2.16 3.02 -11.33
CA ALA A 92 0.71 2.78 -11.29
C ALA A 92 0.12 3.15 -9.92
N TYR A 93 0.78 2.78 -8.83
CA TYR A 93 0.38 3.17 -7.46
C TYR A 93 0.34 4.69 -7.27
N LEU A 94 1.30 5.42 -7.85
CA LEU A 94 1.37 6.87 -7.78
C LEU A 94 0.44 7.60 -8.77
N GLY A 95 -0.25 6.88 -9.65
CA GLY A 95 -1.11 7.46 -10.68
C GLY A 95 -0.33 8.19 -11.78
N VAL A 96 0.88 7.73 -12.12
CA VAL A 96 1.73 8.33 -13.17
C VAL A 96 2.31 7.28 -14.10
N SER A 97 2.82 7.70 -15.26
CA SER A 97 3.56 6.80 -16.15
C SER A 97 4.94 6.45 -15.57
N ALA A 98 5.47 5.27 -15.94
CA ALA A 98 6.81 4.86 -15.53
C ALA A 98 7.90 5.88 -15.96
N VAL A 99 7.72 6.52 -17.13
CA VAL A 99 8.61 7.60 -17.61
C VAL A 99 8.54 8.82 -16.70
N HIS A 100 7.34 9.23 -16.28
CA HIS A 100 7.17 10.35 -15.35
C HIS A 100 7.84 10.03 -14.01
N LEU A 101 7.61 8.85 -13.42
CA LEU A 101 8.26 8.45 -12.18
C LEU A 101 9.79 8.41 -12.30
N SER A 102 10.32 7.93 -13.43
CA SER A 102 11.77 7.94 -13.69
C SER A 102 12.35 9.36 -13.67
N ARG A 103 11.65 10.34 -14.26
CA ARG A 103 12.06 11.76 -14.22
C ARG A 103 12.05 12.32 -12.81
N ILE A 104 11.01 12.02 -12.01
CA ILE A 104 10.93 12.41 -10.59
C ILE A 104 12.15 11.89 -9.83
N ARG A 105 12.45 10.58 -9.93
CA ARG A 105 13.60 9.96 -9.25
C ARG A 105 14.94 10.59 -9.66
N ARG A 106 15.12 10.88 -10.96
CA ARG A 106 16.34 11.52 -11.47
C ARG A 106 16.53 12.93 -10.90
N LYS A 107 15.48 13.74 -10.88
CA LYS A 107 15.50 15.11 -10.35
C LYS A 107 15.88 15.13 -8.86
N LEU A 108 15.28 14.26 -8.07
CA LEU A 108 15.58 14.14 -6.64
C LEU A 108 17.01 13.68 -6.38
N LYS A 109 17.56 12.80 -7.23
CA LYS A 109 18.96 12.37 -7.13
C LYS A 109 19.96 13.47 -7.47
N SER A 110 19.64 14.34 -8.44
CA SER A 110 20.49 15.51 -8.74
C SER A 110 20.46 16.57 -7.64
N GLU A 111 19.32 16.75 -6.96
CA GLU A 111 19.17 17.70 -5.85
C GLU A 111 19.87 17.23 -4.57
N SER A 112 19.89 15.91 -4.31
CA SER A 112 20.60 15.31 -3.17
C SER A 112 22.11 15.10 -3.41
N GLY A 113 22.58 15.29 -4.65
CA GLY A 113 23.98 15.11 -5.06
C GLY A 113 24.77 16.40 -5.29
N SER A 114 24.21 17.58 -4.97
CA SER A 114 24.96 18.84 -5.10
C SER A 114 25.77 19.12 -3.83
N PRO A 115 27.11 19.10 -3.85
CA PRO A 115 27.88 19.71 -2.77
C PRO A 115 27.61 21.21 -2.80
N ALA A 116 27.55 21.80 -1.60
CA ALA A 116 27.43 23.24 -1.40
C ALA A 116 28.40 24.01 -2.33
N ARG A 117 27.87 24.99 -3.04
CA ARG A 117 28.66 26.11 -3.56
C ARG A 117 28.59 27.25 -2.56
#